data_AF-A0A392LX01-F1
#
_entry.id   AF-A0A392LX01-F1
#
_cell.length_a   1.000
_cell.length_b   1.000
_cell.length_c   1.000
_cell.angle_alpha   90.00
_cell.angle_beta   90.00
_cell.angle_gamma   90.00
#
_symmetry.space_group_name_H-M   'P 1'
#
loop_
_entity.id
_entity.type
_entity.pdbx_description
1 polymer ?
#
loop_
_entity_poly.entity_id
_entity_poly.type
_entity_poly.pdbx_seq_one_letter_code
_entity_poly.pdbx_strand_id
1 'polypeptide(L)'
;MSIIDRDHTLKGIVVLMHKNVLNPDDMADNEGDTILPSFLDSSIALKLISASKADGTGKGKVGEKTFLGSLLTSIPTLEDNQSAFSINFEWHSLDMGIPGAFYIENFMQDEFFLVSLSLEDVPNHGTINFICNSWIYNTEKYITDRIFFTNKTYLPSETPAPLEYYRYEELNTLRGDGTGERKVWERIYDYDVYNDLGEPDKDPALARPVLGGSSTLPYPRRCRTGRKPNQTDPNTESRSGYVYIPRDELLGHAKSSDFLVNRLNLASQYATPQLRSLVTSKRNHEFDTFEDVLSLFPDKFPLPLLLQ
;
A
#
# COMPACT_ATOMS: atom_id res chain seq x y z
N MET A 1 -36.10 31.88 12.43
CA MET A 1 -34.75 31.59 12.96
C MET A 1 -34.79 30.14 13.42
N SER A 2 -34.53 29.20 12.51
CA SER A 2 -34.65 27.77 12.80
C SER A 2 -33.40 27.32 13.57
N ILE A 3 -33.63 26.76 14.75
CA ILE A 3 -32.65 25.94 15.46
C ILE A 3 -32.56 24.66 14.63
N ILE A 4 -31.62 24.62 13.68
CA ILE A 4 -31.34 23.42 12.90
C ILE A 4 -30.82 22.38 13.89
N ASP A 5 -31.36 21.19 13.72
CA ASP A 5 -31.12 19.95 14.47
C ASP A 5 -29.66 19.48 14.36
N ARG A 6 -28.74 20.24 14.97
CA ARG A 6 -27.27 19.99 14.90
C ARG A 6 -26.82 18.75 15.67
N ASP A 7 -27.72 18.07 16.38
CA ASP A 7 -27.39 16.89 17.20
C ASP A 7 -27.43 15.57 16.41
N HIS A 8 -27.73 15.64 15.11
CA HIS A 8 -28.06 14.51 14.26
C HIS A 8 -27.07 14.27 13.13
N THR A 9 -26.23 15.26 12.78
CA THR A 9 -25.31 15.14 11.65
C THR A 9 -23.88 15.47 12.05
N LEU A 10 -22.96 14.64 11.58
CA LEU A 10 -21.53 14.82 11.80
C LEU A 10 -20.84 15.10 10.48
N LYS A 11 -20.27 16.29 10.36
CA LYS A 11 -19.56 16.72 9.16
C LYS A 11 -18.15 16.14 9.16
N GLY A 12 -17.73 15.63 8.01
CA GLY A 12 -16.40 15.10 7.78
C GLY A 12 -15.75 15.62 6.52
N ILE A 13 -14.42 15.55 6.51
CA ILE A 13 -13.56 15.85 5.36
C ILE A 13 -12.70 14.61 5.11
N VAL A 14 -12.83 14.04 3.92
CA VAL A 14 -12.01 12.92 3.44
C VAL A 14 -10.96 13.45 2.50
N VAL A 15 -9.69 13.10 2.73
CA VAL A 15 -8.57 13.47 1.86
C VAL A 15 -8.01 12.22 1.21
N LEU A 16 -7.85 12.25 -0.11
CA LEU A 16 -7.35 11.14 -0.90
C LEU A 16 -6.47 11.62 -2.06
N MET A 17 -5.76 10.69 -2.70
CA MET A 17 -4.97 10.92 -3.90
C MET A 17 -5.34 9.89 -4.97
N HIS A 18 -5.42 10.34 -6.22
CA HIS A 18 -5.65 9.44 -7.36
C HIS A 18 -4.40 8.62 -7.68
N LYS A 19 -4.60 7.41 -8.22
CA LYS A 19 -3.52 6.49 -8.60
C LYS A 19 -2.45 7.13 -9.50
N ASN A 20 -2.87 7.86 -10.54
CA ASN A 20 -2.00 8.46 -11.56
C ASN A 20 -0.98 9.48 -11.00
N VAL A 21 -1.17 9.91 -9.75
CA VAL A 21 -0.29 10.85 -9.05
C VAL A 21 0.93 10.15 -8.45
N LEU A 22 0.78 8.89 -8.02
CA LEU A 22 1.78 8.18 -7.22
C LEU A 22 2.65 7.22 -8.06
N ASN A 23 2.24 6.89 -9.29
CA ASN A 23 2.96 6.02 -10.22
C ASN A 23 3.08 6.68 -11.61
N PRO A 24 4.18 7.40 -11.91
CA PRO A 24 4.37 8.02 -13.23
C PRO A 24 4.66 7.01 -14.36
N ASP A 25 5.03 5.76 -14.05
CA ASP A 25 5.28 4.72 -15.06
C ASP A 25 3.97 4.19 -15.72
N ASP A 26 2.80 4.40 -15.11
CA ASP A 26 1.49 4.08 -15.71
C ASP A 26 1.07 5.10 -16.80
N MET A 27 1.87 6.17 -17.02
CA MET A 27 1.62 7.19 -18.04
C MET A 27 1.97 6.74 -19.47
N ALA A 28 2.60 5.58 -19.65
CA ALA A 28 2.95 5.06 -20.98
C ALA A 28 1.74 4.54 -21.77
N ASP A 29 0.60 4.27 -21.12
CA ASP A 29 -0.58 3.67 -21.76
C ASP A 29 -1.81 4.60 -21.89
N ASN A 30 -1.73 5.88 -21.48
CA ASN A 30 -2.86 6.82 -21.60
C ASN A 30 -2.44 8.20 -22.14
N GLU A 31 -1.98 8.24 -23.39
CA GLU A 31 -2.11 9.45 -24.22
C GLU A 31 -3.58 9.57 -24.65
N GLY A 32 -4.43 10.10 -23.77
CA GLY A 32 -5.84 10.34 -24.06
C GLY A 32 -6.62 10.83 -22.86
N ASP A 33 -6.99 12.11 -22.88
CA ASP A 33 -7.97 12.80 -22.02
C ASP A 33 -7.84 12.58 -20.50
N THR A 34 -7.19 13.55 -19.84
CA THR A 34 -7.22 13.74 -18.39
C THR A 34 -8.61 14.22 -17.93
N ILE A 35 -9.63 13.37 -18.10
CA ILE A 35 -10.87 13.49 -17.35
C ILE A 35 -10.55 12.91 -15.97
N LEU A 36 -10.39 13.79 -14.97
CA LEU A 36 -10.32 13.37 -13.57
C LEU A 36 -11.50 12.41 -13.34
N PRO A 37 -11.28 11.13 -12.96
CA PRO A 37 -12.38 10.22 -12.67
C PRO A 37 -13.26 10.93 -11.65
N SER A 38 -14.46 11.33 -12.07
CA SER A 38 -15.38 11.97 -11.15
C SER A 38 -15.67 10.93 -10.08
N PHE A 39 -15.25 11.20 -8.85
CA PHE A 39 -15.86 10.55 -7.71
C PHE A 39 -17.33 10.96 -7.76
N LEU A 40 -18.13 10.18 -8.47
CA LEU A 40 -19.58 10.31 -8.46
C LEU A 40 -20.02 10.13 -7.01
N ASP A 41 -21.11 10.80 -6.63
CA ASP A 41 -21.64 10.85 -5.26
C ASP A 41 -22.00 9.46 -4.67
N SER A 42 -21.75 8.35 -5.38
CA SER A 42 -21.98 6.96 -4.96
C SER A 42 -20.78 6.02 -5.10
N SER A 43 -19.59 6.54 -5.43
CA SER A 43 -18.41 5.71 -5.73
C SER A 43 -17.67 5.20 -4.48
N ILE A 44 -17.71 5.96 -3.39
CA ILE A 44 -16.99 5.65 -2.15
C ILE A 44 -17.94 5.83 -0.99
N ALA A 45 -18.06 4.80 -0.14
CA ALA A 45 -18.90 4.84 1.04
C ALA A 45 -18.11 4.59 2.32
N LEU A 46 -18.51 5.28 3.38
CA LEU A 46 -17.97 5.14 4.73
C LEU A 46 -19.08 4.79 5.73
N LYS A 47 -18.73 4.02 6.75
CA LYS A 47 -19.61 3.69 7.90
C LYS A 47 -18.83 3.96 9.19
N LEU A 48 -19.27 4.93 10.00
CA LEU A 48 -18.64 5.22 11.29
C LEU A 48 -18.90 4.08 12.30
N ILE A 49 -17.96 3.87 13.21
CA ILE A 49 -18.03 2.86 14.26
C ILE A 49 -17.80 3.53 15.61
N SER A 50 -18.69 3.27 16.56
CA SER A 50 -18.62 3.85 17.90
C SER A 50 -17.53 3.25 18.76
N ALA A 51 -16.79 4.10 19.47
CA ALA A 51 -15.87 3.74 20.55
C ALA A 51 -16.55 3.62 21.92
N SER A 52 -17.72 4.24 22.12
CA SER A 52 -18.32 4.40 23.46
C SER A 52 -19.69 3.76 23.62
N LYS A 53 -20.33 3.33 22.52
CA LYS A 53 -21.60 2.62 22.54
C LYS A 53 -21.47 1.30 21.78
N ALA A 54 -21.79 0.22 22.48
CA ALA A 54 -21.83 -1.11 21.89
C ALA A 54 -23.24 -1.48 21.41
N ASP A 55 -23.30 -2.40 20.45
CA ASP A 55 -24.49 -3.15 20.04
C ASP A 55 -24.79 -4.29 21.03
N GLY A 56 -25.80 -5.10 20.73
CA GLY A 56 -26.19 -6.24 21.58
C GLY A 56 -25.14 -7.35 21.69
N THR A 57 -24.09 -7.32 20.86
CA THR A 57 -22.98 -8.29 20.88
C THR A 57 -21.73 -7.76 21.60
N GLY A 58 -21.76 -6.52 22.06
CA GLY A 58 -20.62 -5.86 22.72
C GLY A 58 -19.68 -5.14 21.74
N LYS A 59 -19.96 -5.17 20.43
CA LYS A 59 -19.16 -4.49 19.40
C LYS A 59 -19.63 -3.05 19.24
N GLY A 60 -18.75 -2.13 18.89
CA GLY A 60 -19.09 -0.74 18.58
C GLY A 60 -20.23 -0.64 17.57
N LYS A 61 -21.27 0.15 17.88
CA LYS A 61 -22.37 0.37 16.95
C LYS A 61 -21.84 0.93 15.63
N VAL A 62 -22.28 0.33 14.53
CA VAL A 62 -21.95 0.77 13.17
C VAL A 62 -23.06 1.69 12.68
N GLY A 63 -22.69 2.86 12.16
CA GLY A 63 -23.61 3.81 11.57
C GLY A 63 -24.01 3.45 10.14
N GLU A 64 -24.93 4.24 9.60
CA GLU A 64 -25.43 4.07 8.24
C GLU A 64 -24.36 4.32 7.18
N LYS A 65 -24.54 3.66 6.03
CA LYS A 65 -23.65 3.81 4.87
C LYS A 65 -23.80 5.22 4.30
N THR A 66 -22.72 5.98 4.30
CA THR A 66 -22.70 7.38 3.85
C THR A 66 -21.69 7.54 2.72
N PHE A 67 -22.10 8.17 1.61
CA PHE A 67 -21.22 8.37 0.46
C PHE A 67 -20.49 9.71 0.51
N LEU A 68 -19.37 9.81 -0.20
CA LEU A 68 -18.69 11.09 -0.40
C LEU A 68 -19.65 12.08 -1.09
N GLY A 69 -19.64 13.32 -0.59
CA GLY A 69 -20.30 14.45 -1.21
C GLY A 69 -19.34 15.27 -2.07
N SER A 70 -19.58 16.58 -2.13
CA SER A 70 -18.88 17.47 -3.07
C SER A 70 -17.38 17.62 -2.78
N LEU A 71 -16.61 17.76 -3.87
CA LEU A 71 -15.21 18.19 -3.86
C LEU A 71 -15.06 19.57 -3.19
N LEU A 72 -14.07 19.69 -2.32
CA LEU A 72 -13.73 20.92 -1.60
C LEU A 72 -12.54 21.59 -2.29
N THR A 73 -12.77 22.74 -2.92
CA THR A 73 -11.77 23.45 -3.74
C THR A 73 -10.92 24.46 -2.96
N SER A 74 -11.16 24.65 -1.67
CA SER A 74 -10.49 25.66 -0.85
C SER A 74 -10.11 25.13 0.53
N ILE A 75 -9.21 24.14 0.56
CA ILE A 75 -8.50 23.77 1.79
C ILE A 75 -7.05 24.24 1.64
N PRO A 76 -6.63 25.31 2.36
CA PRO A 76 -5.32 25.93 2.19
C PRO A 76 -4.13 25.04 2.60
N THR A 77 -4.37 23.91 3.27
CA THR A 77 -3.34 22.98 3.77
C THR A 77 -3.22 21.70 2.95
N LEU A 78 -3.92 21.58 1.81
CA LEU A 78 -3.77 20.41 0.93
C LEU A 78 -2.39 20.42 0.29
N GLU A 79 -1.69 19.29 0.36
CA GLU A 79 -0.45 19.09 -0.38
C GLU A 79 -0.73 18.87 -1.87
N ASP A 80 0.29 19.06 -2.71
CA ASP A 80 0.18 18.86 -4.16
C ASP A 80 -0.41 17.48 -4.48
N ASN A 81 -1.43 17.47 -5.35
CA ASN A 81 -2.16 16.30 -5.84
C ASN A 81 -3.09 15.58 -4.85
N GLN A 82 -3.34 16.15 -3.67
CA GLN A 82 -4.41 15.69 -2.79
C GLN A 82 -5.75 16.31 -3.19
N SER A 83 -6.83 15.55 -3.06
CA SER A 83 -8.21 16.01 -3.24
C SER A 83 -9.00 15.80 -1.96
N ALA A 84 -9.79 16.80 -1.57
CA ALA A 84 -10.62 16.75 -0.38
C ALA A 84 -12.11 16.71 -0.73
N PHE A 85 -12.85 15.86 -0.04
CA PHE A 85 -14.29 15.67 -0.24
C PHE A 85 -15.03 15.89 1.08
N SER A 86 -16.18 16.53 1.01
CA SER A 86 -17.10 16.60 2.15
C SER A 86 -17.85 15.29 2.31
N ILE A 87 -18.21 14.95 3.54
CA ILE A 87 -19.13 13.85 3.86
C ILE A 87 -19.95 14.25 5.09
N ASN A 88 -21.23 13.89 5.14
CA ASN A 88 -22.10 14.21 6.28
C ASN A 88 -22.77 12.94 6.77
N PHE A 89 -22.36 12.46 7.94
CA PHE A 89 -22.89 11.25 8.54
C PHE A 89 -24.15 11.57 9.34
N GLU A 90 -25.17 10.74 9.23
CA GLU A 90 -26.27 10.71 10.19
C GLU A 90 -25.77 10.02 11.46
N TRP A 91 -25.56 10.80 12.52
CA TRP A 91 -24.91 10.36 13.74
C TRP A 91 -25.51 11.02 14.99
N HIS A 92 -26.45 10.33 15.62
CA HIS A 92 -27.05 10.77 16.87
C HIS A 92 -26.10 10.54 18.03
N SER A 93 -25.51 11.63 18.55
CA SER A 93 -24.45 11.58 19.58
C SER A 93 -24.87 10.82 20.85
N LEU A 94 -26.14 10.91 21.25
CA LEU A 94 -26.68 10.24 22.44
C LEU A 94 -26.75 8.70 22.29
N ASP A 95 -27.17 8.23 21.11
CA ASP A 95 -27.42 6.81 20.85
C ASP A 95 -26.19 6.08 20.31
N MET A 96 -25.42 6.77 19.47
CA MET A 96 -24.24 6.26 18.78
C MET A 96 -22.94 6.59 19.52
N GLY A 97 -22.93 7.60 20.40
CA GLY A 97 -21.75 7.96 21.17
C GLY A 97 -20.65 8.59 20.31
N ILE A 98 -19.40 8.24 20.61
CA ILE A 98 -18.21 8.87 20.05
C ILE A 98 -17.63 7.97 18.95
N PRO A 99 -17.44 8.46 17.71
CA PRO A 99 -16.76 7.69 16.66
C PRO A 99 -15.31 7.34 17.03
N GLY A 100 -14.90 6.10 16.78
CA GLY A 100 -13.55 5.60 17.06
C GLY A 100 -12.89 4.83 15.92
N ALA A 101 -13.68 4.36 14.97
CA ALA A 101 -13.23 3.72 13.76
C ALA A 101 -14.22 4.01 12.61
N PHE A 102 -13.86 3.64 11.39
CA PHE A 102 -14.80 3.60 10.28
C PHE A 102 -14.43 2.50 9.28
N TYR A 103 -15.43 1.98 8.59
CA TYR A 103 -15.26 1.18 7.38
C TYR A 103 -15.27 2.06 6.15
N ILE A 104 -14.53 1.66 5.11
CA ILE A 104 -14.57 2.27 3.79
C ILE A 104 -14.72 1.21 2.69
N GLU A 105 -15.59 1.50 1.73
CA GLU A 105 -15.87 0.68 0.55
C GLU A 105 -15.60 1.52 -0.70
N ASN A 106 -14.79 1.00 -1.62
CA ASN A 106 -14.56 1.58 -2.94
C ASN A 106 -15.32 0.77 -4.00
N PHE A 107 -16.27 1.39 -4.68
CA PHE A 107 -17.05 0.78 -5.76
C PHE A 107 -16.52 1.11 -7.15
N MET A 108 -15.46 1.92 -7.25
CA MET A 108 -14.79 2.22 -8.51
C MET A 108 -13.91 1.05 -8.95
N GLN A 109 -13.62 0.98 -10.25
CA GLN A 109 -12.70 -0.01 -10.79
C GLN A 109 -11.27 0.22 -10.30
N ASP A 110 -10.84 1.49 -10.26
CA ASP A 110 -9.49 1.88 -9.88
C ASP A 110 -9.33 2.08 -8.38
N GLU A 111 -8.13 1.78 -7.88
CA GLU A 111 -7.74 2.09 -6.52
C GLU A 111 -7.42 3.58 -6.33
N PHE A 112 -7.54 4.06 -5.09
CA PHE A 112 -7.06 5.38 -4.68
C PHE A 112 -6.28 5.27 -3.37
N PHE A 113 -5.47 6.28 -3.06
CA PHE A 113 -4.76 6.36 -1.80
C PHE A 113 -5.52 7.22 -0.81
N LEU A 114 -6.00 6.63 0.28
CA LEU A 114 -6.70 7.34 1.35
C LEU A 114 -5.67 7.95 2.31
N VAL A 115 -5.68 9.27 2.43
CA VAL A 115 -4.76 10.01 3.32
C VAL A 115 -5.37 10.08 4.72
N SER A 116 -6.58 10.63 4.84
CA SER A 116 -7.22 10.84 6.14
C SER A 116 -8.73 11.04 6.07
N LEU A 117 -9.38 10.89 7.23
CA LEU A 117 -10.71 11.41 7.52
C LEU A 117 -10.60 12.34 8.74
N SER A 118 -11.23 13.51 8.69
CA SER A 118 -11.39 14.41 9.83
C SER A 118 -12.87 14.65 10.08
N LEU A 119 -13.34 14.46 11.31
CA LEU A 119 -14.71 14.75 11.74
C LEU A 119 -14.71 16.05 12.54
N GLU A 120 -15.51 17.02 12.10
CA GLU A 120 -15.61 18.34 12.71
C GLU A 120 -16.70 18.39 13.78
N ASP A 121 -16.53 19.28 14.77
CA ASP A 121 -17.55 19.63 15.76
C ASP A 121 -18.19 18.45 16.53
N VAL A 122 -17.40 17.41 16.85
CA VAL A 122 -17.90 16.29 17.66
C VAL A 122 -18.21 16.80 19.09
N PRO A 123 -19.44 16.60 19.60
CA PRO A 123 -19.84 17.13 20.90
C PRO A 123 -18.87 16.72 22.02
N ASN A 124 -18.39 17.69 22.79
CA ASN A 124 -17.43 17.53 23.89
C ASN A 124 -16.04 17.00 23.52
N HIS A 125 -15.74 16.80 22.23
CA HIS A 125 -14.47 16.25 21.75
C HIS A 125 -13.76 17.12 20.71
N GLY A 126 -14.47 18.05 20.05
CA GLY A 126 -13.91 18.88 18.99
C GLY A 126 -13.66 18.06 17.73
N THR A 127 -12.49 18.21 17.12
CA THR A 127 -12.14 17.50 15.89
C THR A 127 -11.58 16.11 16.19
N ILE A 128 -12.12 15.07 15.52
CA ILE A 128 -11.57 13.70 15.56
C ILE A 128 -10.86 13.41 14.24
N ASN A 129 -9.60 12.96 14.32
CA ASN A 129 -8.78 12.69 13.13
C ASN A 129 -8.47 11.20 12.99
N PHE A 130 -8.50 10.73 11.76
CA PHE A 130 -8.10 9.39 11.33
C PHE A 130 -6.97 9.56 10.31
N ILE A 131 -5.79 9.07 10.66
CA ILE A 131 -4.61 9.09 9.78
C ILE A 131 -4.54 7.71 9.12
N CYS A 132 -4.79 7.66 7.82
CA CYS A 132 -5.01 6.40 7.11
C CYS A 132 -3.80 5.96 6.29
N ASN A 133 -3.31 6.82 5.40
CA ASN A 133 -2.17 6.60 4.51
C ASN A 133 -2.12 5.19 3.90
N SER A 134 -3.18 4.80 3.19
CA SER A 134 -3.29 3.44 2.65
C SER A 134 -4.06 3.37 1.34
N TRP A 135 -3.66 2.43 0.48
CA TRP A 135 -4.34 2.16 -0.79
C TRP A 135 -5.67 1.42 -0.58
N ILE A 136 -6.73 1.92 -1.19
CA ILE A 136 -8.08 1.35 -1.16
C ILE A 136 -8.43 0.83 -2.55
N TYR A 137 -8.37 -0.49 -2.71
CA TYR A 137 -8.83 -1.19 -3.91
C TYR A 137 -10.35 -1.34 -3.91
N ASN A 138 -10.90 -1.71 -5.07
CA ASN A 138 -12.31 -2.08 -5.20
C ASN A 138 -12.70 -3.11 -4.11
N THR A 139 -13.87 -2.90 -3.50
CA THR A 139 -14.38 -3.70 -2.38
C THR A 139 -14.45 -5.21 -2.69
N GLU A 140 -14.69 -5.60 -3.95
CA GLU A 140 -14.75 -7.00 -4.39
C GLU A 140 -13.40 -7.74 -4.22
N LYS A 141 -12.30 -7.01 -4.04
CA LYS A 141 -10.98 -7.59 -3.79
C LYS A 141 -10.75 -8.00 -2.34
N TYR A 142 -11.57 -7.51 -1.42
CA TYR A 142 -11.39 -7.72 0.02
C TYR A 142 -12.35 -8.76 0.56
N ILE A 143 -11.85 -9.61 1.46
CA ILE A 143 -12.68 -10.57 2.21
C ILE A 143 -13.45 -9.85 3.32
N THR A 144 -12.81 -8.85 3.94
CA THR A 144 -13.37 -8.01 5.01
C THR A 144 -13.23 -6.55 4.63
N ASP A 145 -14.23 -5.74 4.97
CA ASP A 145 -14.20 -4.29 4.76
C ASP A 145 -12.94 -3.64 5.37
N ARG A 146 -12.40 -2.63 4.68
CA ARG A 146 -11.25 -1.87 5.16
C ARG A 146 -11.65 -1.01 6.34
N ILE A 147 -10.96 -1.17 7.47
CA ILE A 147 -11.21 -0.43 8.70
C ILE A 147 -10.05 0.52 9.02
N PHE A 148 -10.36 1.70 9.55
CA PHE A 148 -9.39 2.66 10.05
C PHE A 148 -9.81 3.17 11.42
N PHE A 149 -8.83 3.44 12.28
CA PHE A 149 -9.04 3.89 13.66
C PHE A 149 -8.64 5.36 13.83
N THR A 150 -9.20 6.01 14.85
CA THR A 150 -8.75 7.36 15.24
C THR A 150 -7.28 7.36 15.64
N ASN A 151 -6.64 8.53 15.60
CA ASN A 151 -5.24 8.71 16.02
C ASN A 151 -5.00 8.62 17.55
N LYS A 152 -5.95 8.07 18.32
CA LYS A 152 -5.79 7.84 19.76
C LYS A 152 -5.01 6.55 20.02
N THR A 153 -4.08 6.61 20.96
CA THR A 153 -3.21 5.48 21.30
C THR A 153 -3.73 4.75 22.53
N TYR A 154 -3.76 3.41 22.46
CA TYR A 154 -4.22 2.55 23.55
C TYR A 154 -3.33 1.32 23.70
N LEU A 155 -2.94 0.99 24.93
CA LEU A 155 -2.50 -0.36 25.24
C LEU A 155 -3.67 -1.35 25.02
N PRO A 156 -3.41 -2.66 24.79
CA PRO A 156 -4.48 -3.63 24.62
C PRO A 156 -5.54 -3.57 25.72
N SER A 157 -5.11 -3.48 26.99
CA SER A 157 -5.98 -3.38 28.18
C SER A 157 -6.75 -2.05 28.32
N GLU A 158 -6.39 -1.04 27.54
CA GLU A 158 -7.01 0.30 27.57
C GLU A 158 -7.84 0.56 26.31
N THR A 159 -7.89 -0.41 25.39
CA THR A 159 -8.73 -0.31 24.19
C THR A 159 -10.18 -0.14 24.65
N PRO A 160 -10.93 0.85 24.14
CA PRO A 160 -12.35 0.96 24.46
C PRO A 160 -13.05 -0.37 24.15
N ALA A 161 -13.78 -0.93 25.11
CA ALA A 161 -14.41 -2.25 24.97
C ALA A 161 -15.17 -2.45 23.63
N PRO A 162 -15.92 -1.46 23.11
CA PRO A 162 -16.59 -1.61 21.81
C PRO A 162 -15.64 -1.78 20.61
N LEU A 163 -14.38 -1.39 20.72
CA LEU A 163 -13.36 -1.49 19.65
C LEU A 163 -12.48 -2.75 19.75
N GLU A 164 -12.54 -3.51 20.85
CA GLU A 164 -11.66 -4.67 21.07
C GLU A 164 -11.79 -5.72 19.97
N TYR A 165 -13.03 -6.05 19.60
CA TYR A 165 -13.31 -7.00 18.51
C TYR A 165 -12.69 -6.52 17.19
N TYR A 166 -12.93 -5.26 16.81
CA TYR A 166 -12.42 -4.71 15.55
C TYR A 166 -10.89 -4.67 15.50
N ARG A 167 -10.25 -4.33 16.62
CA ARG A 167 -8.78 -4.38 16.76
C ARG A 167 -8.25 -5.80 16.55
N TYR A 168 -8.90 -6.80 17.16
CA TYR A 168 -8.51 -8.20 17.04
C TYR A 168 -8.68 -8.73 15.62
N GLU A 169 -9.80 -8.43 14.98
CA GLU A 169 -10.08 -8.88 13.61
C GLU A 169 -9.13 -8.26 12.59
N GLU A 170 -8.82 -6.96 12.68
CA GLU A 170 -7.84 -6.34 11.77
C GLU A 170 -6.46 -7.00 11.92
N LEU A 171 -6.04 -7.35 13.15
CA LEU A 171 -4.79 -8.08 13.36
C LEU A 171 -4.82 -9.49 12.74
N ASN A 172 -5.96 -10.17 12.73
CA ASN A 172 -6.09 -11.47 12.08
C ASN A 172 -6.05 -11.32 10.55
N THR A 173 -6.77 -10.35 10.00
CA THR A 173 -6.73 -10.01 8.58
C THR A 173 -5.31 -9.71 8.11
N LEU A 174 -4.53 -8.96 8.90
CA LEU A 174 -3.13 -8.64 8.59
C LEU A 174 -2.19 -9.84 8.68
N ARG A 175 -2.48 -10.86 9.50
CA ARG A 175 -1.67 -12.11 9.58
C ARG A 175 -1.99 -13.08 8.44
N GLY A 176 -3.24 -13.09 7.96
CA GLY A 176 -3.72 -14.10 7.02
C GLY A 176 -3.73 -15.50 7.62
N ASP A 177 -3.74 -16.51 6.75
CA ASP A 177 -3.88 -17.93 7.09
C ASP A 177 -2.62 -18.78 6.81
N GLY A 178 -1.54 -18.14 6.33
CA GLY A 178 -0.30 -18.83 5.92
C GLY A 178 -0.38 -19.61 4.62
N THR A 179 -1.49 -19.52 3.86
CA THR A 179 -1.70 -20.25 2.61
C THR A 179 -1.86 -19.32 1.42
N GLY A 180 -1.95 -19.87 0.20
CA GLY A 180 -2.20 -19.11 -1.03
C GLY A 180 -1.03 -18.28 -1.54
N GLU A 181 -1.13 -17.88 -2.81
CA GLU A 181 -0.22 -16.94 -3.45
C GLU A 181 -0.68 -15.51 -3.19
N ARG A 182 0.24 -14.64 -2.78
CA ARG A 182 -0.09 -13.27 -2.42
C ARG A 182 -0.46 -12.40 -3.62
N LYS A 183 -1.43 -11.51 -3.43
CA LYS A 183 -1.95 -10.61 -4.48
C LYS A 183 -1.61 -9.16 -4.19
N VAL A 184 -1.49 -8.34 -5.24
CA VAL A 184 -1.01 -6.94 -5.15
C VAL A 184 -1.80 -6.07 -4.15
N TRP A 185 -3.09 -6.31 -3.99
CA TRP A 185 -3.96 -5.54 -3.07
C TRP A 185 -3.96 -6.06 -1.63
N GLU A 186 -3.32 -7.19 -1.35
CA GLU A 186 -3.29 -7.80 -0.02
C GLU A 186 -2.33 -7.06 0.92
N ARG A 187 -2.68 -7.07 2.20
CA ARG A 187 -1.90 -6.48 3.32
C ARG A 187 -1.49 -7.57 4.32
N ILE A 188 -1.17 -8.76 3.81
CA ILE A 188 -0.89 -9.94 4.64
C ILE A 188 0.61 -9.99 4.94
N TYR A 189 0.96 -9.97 6.22
CA TYR A 189 2.31 -10.06 6.76
C TYR A 189 2.52 -11.46 7.34
N ASP A 190 3.39 -12.22 6.70
CA ASP A 190 3.74 -13.56 7.16
C ASP A 190 5.20 -13.88 6.78
N TYR A 191 5.73 -14.97 7.33
CA TYR A 191 7.14 -15.34 7.24
C TYR A 191 7.37 -16.50 6.30
N ASP A 192 8.51 -16.45 5.63
CA ASP A 192 9.03 -17.58 4.88
C ASP A 192 10.57 -17.52 4.85
N VAL A 193 11.22 -18.59 4.39
CA VAL A 193 12.67 -18.72 4.26
C VAL A 193 13.15 -18.15 2.93
N TYR A 194 14.46 -17.94 2.77
CA TYR A 194 15.03 -17.53 1.48
C TYR A 194 15.23 -18.77 0.60
N ASN A 195 14.12 -19.22 0.01
CA ASN A 195 14.06 -20.29 -0.99
C ASN A 195 13.67 -19.77 -2.39
N ASP A 196 13.72 -18.46 -2.60
CA ASP A 196 13.26 -17.78 -3.82
C ASP A 196 14.40 -17.11 -4.61
N LEU A 197 15.65 -17.40 -4.22
CA LEU A 197 16.86 -16.84 -4.85
C LEU A 197 17.36 -17.66 -6.04
N GLY A 198 17.08 -18.97 -6.06
CA GLY A 198 17.49 -19.87 -7.13
C GLY A 198 16.51 -19.88 -8.31
N GLU A 199 16.97 -20.37 -9.46
CA GLU A 199 16.13 -20.52 -10.66
C GLU A 199 16.42 -21.85 -11.39
N PRO A 200 16.27 -23.01 -10.71
CA PRO A 200 16.72 -24.32 -11.19
C PRO A 200 15.95 -24.83 -12.42
N ASP A 201 14.69 -24.43 -12.62
CA ASP A 201 13.90 -24.78 -13.80
C ASP A 201 14.45 -24.14 -15.09
N LYS A 202 15.16 -23.01 -14.97
CA LYS A 202 15.78 -22.32 -16.10
C LYS A 202 17.15 -22.89 -16.43
N ASP A 203 17.97 -23.12 -15.41
CA ASP A 203 19.29 -23.72 -15.53
C ASP A 203 19.66 -24.37 -14.18
N PRO A 204 20.00 -25.66 -14.14
CA PRO A 204 20.46 -26.34 -12.92
C PRO A 204 21.62 -25.64 -12.21
N ALA A 205 22.49 -24.91 -12.94
CA ALA A 205 23.58 -24.12 -12.35
C ALA A 205 23.10 -22.89 -11.55
N LEU A 206 21.84 -22.49 -11.72
CA LEU A 206 21.19 -21.42 -10.97
C LEU A 206 20.49 -21.93 -9.70
N ALA A 207 20.59 -23.22 -9.38
CA ALA A 207 20.15 -23.74 -8.09
C ALA A 207 20.91 -23.08 -6.94
N ARG A 208 20.20 -22.73 -5.86
CA ARG A 208 20.77 -22.12 -4.65
C ARG A 208 20.24 -22.85 -3.42
N PRO A 209 21.06 -23.01 -2.36
CA PRO A 209 20.57 -23.60 -1.12
C PRO A 209 19.54 -22.67 -0.45
N VAL A 210 18.55 -23.28 0.21
CA VAL A 210 17.60 -22.54 1.04
C VAL A 210 18.31 -21.97 2.27
N LEU A 211 18.10 -20.68 2.56
CA LEU A 211 18.64 -20.02 3.75
C LEU A 211 17.54 -19.80 4.79
N GLY A 212 17.77 -20.28 6.01
CA GLY A 212 16.81 -20.27 7.11
C GLY A 212 16.10 -21.62 7.30
N GLY A 213 15.57 -21.85 8.50
CA GLY A 213 14.85 -23.09 8.83
C GLY A 213 15.72 -24.32 9.09
N SER A 214 17.05 -24.21 8.98
CA SER A 214 18.00 -25.26 9.33
C SER A 214 19.10 -24.75 10.26
N SER A 215 19.73 -25.66 11.02
CA SER A 215 20.92 -25.36 11.82
C SER A 215 22.17 -25.16 10.97
N THR A 216 22.19 -25.73 9.76
CA THR A 216 23.33 -25.65 8.83
C THR A 216 23.43 -24.28 8.17
N LEU A 217 22.30 -23.71 7.76
CA LEU A 217 22.21 -22.38 7.14
C LEU A 217 21.14 -21.54 7.87
N PRO A 218 21.41 -21.10 9.11
CA PRO A 218 20.49 -20.24 9.83
C PRO A 218 20.43 -18.87 9.15
N TYR A 219 19.23 -18.31 9.03
CA TYR A 219 19.02 -17.00 8.41
C TYR A 219 17.71 -16.36 8.92
N PRO A 220 17.62 -15.02 8.97
CA PRO A 220 16.36 -14.31 9.19
C PRO A 220 15.28 -14.75 8.21
N ARG A 221 14.02 -14.61 8.61
CA ARG A 221 12.88 -14.82 7.71
C ARG A 221 12.65 -13.60 6.83
N ARG A 222 12.00 -13.82 5.69
CA ARG A 222 11.53 -12.79 4.77
C ARG A 222 10.00 -12.77 4.72
N CYS A 223 9.43 -11.77 4.04
CA CYS A 223 7.99 -11.72 3.80
C CYS A 223 7.55 -12.87 2.88
N ARG A 224 6.56 -13.64 3.31
CA ARG A 224 5.97 -14.72 2.52
C ARG A 224 5.31 -14.17 1.26
N THR A 225 5.59 -14.79 0.12
CA THR A 225 5.02 -14.46 -1.20
C THR A 225 4.08 -15.56 -1.70
N GLY A 226 4.36 -16.82 -1.34
CA GLY A 226 3.47 -17.95 -1.60
C GLY A 226 3.31 -18.33 -3.07
N ARG A 227 4.25 -17.95 -3.94
CA ARG A 227 4.25 -18.41 -5.34
C ARG A 227 4.46 -19.92 -5.35
N LYS A 228 4.14 -20.53 -6.49
CA LYS A 228 4.27 -21.98 -6.64
C LYS A 228 5.74 -22.41 -6.53
N PRO A 229 6.02 -23.64 -6.08
CA PRO A 229 7.36 -24.21 -6.17
C PRO A 229 7.84 -24.37 -7.62
N ASN A 230 9.15 -24.51 -7.80
CA ASN A 230 9.74 -24.96 -9.07
C ASN A 230 9.33 -26.41 -9.37
N GLN A 231 9.35 -26.77 -10.65
CA GLN A 231 9.03 -28.14 -11.10
C GLN A 231 10.16 -29.12 -10.73
N THR A 232 11.41 -28.67 -10.83
CA THR A 232 12.61 -29.48 -10.56
C THR A 232 12.95 -29.58 -9.08
N ASP A 233 12.62 -28.57 -8.27
CA ASP A 233 12.85 -28.55 -6.82
C ASP A 233 11.64 -28.00 -6.06
N PRO A 234 10.85 -28.87 -5.39
CA PRO A 234 9.70 -28.46 -4.59
C PRO A 234 10.03 -27.56 -3.39
N ASN A 235 11.29 -27.48 -2.96
CA ASN A 235 11.70 -26.64 -1.84
C ASN A 235 12.03 -25.21 -2.28
N THR A 236 12.23 -24.97 -3.57
CA THR A 236 12.56 -23.65 -4.13
C THR A 236 11.31 -23.01 -4.72
N GLU A 237 10.99 -21.79 -4.29
CA GLU A 237 9.87 -21.02 -4.80
C GLU A 237 10.17 -20.48 -6.22
N SER A 238 9.17 -20.52 -7.11
CA SER A 238 9.30 -20.02 -8.49
C SER A 238 9.53 -18.51 -8.53
N ARG A 239 10.31 -18.04 -9.52
CA ARG A 239 10.55 -16.62 -9.74
C ARG A 239 9.43 -15.97 -10.56
N SER A 240 9.22 -14.69 -10.33
CA SER A 240 8.29 -13.84 -11.08
C SER A 240 8.91 -12.44 -11.26
N GLY A 241 8.48 -11.71 -12.29
CA GLY A 241 8.86 -10.31 -12.50
C GLY A 241 8.35 -9.36 -11.40
N TYR A 242 7.41 -9.83 -10.59
CA TYR A 242 6.90 -9.12 -9.42
C TYR A 242 7.14 -9.94 -8.14
N VAL A 243 7.73 -9.29 -7.14
CA VAL A 243 7.89 -9.84 -5.79
C VAL A 243 6.91 -9.12 -4.89
N TYR A 244 5.96 -9.88 -4.34
CA TYR A 244 4.96 -9.33 -3.45
C TYR A 244 5.60 -8.73 -2.19
N ILE A 245 5.11 -7.54 -1.84
CA ILE A 245 5.19 -6.95 -0.51
C ILE A 245 3.79 -6.46 -0.15
N PRO A 246 3.43 -6.43 1.14
CA PRO A 246 2.15 -5.89 1.58
C PRO A 246 1.89 -4.51 0.99
N ARG A 247 0.67 -4.27 0.50
CA ARG A 247 0.39 -3.17 -0.44
C ARG A 247 0.89 -1.80 0.01
N ASP A 248 0.77 -1.49 1.30
CA ASP A 248 1.13 -0.18 1.85
C ASP A 248 2.64 -0.03 2.10
N GLU A 249 3.41 -1.12 2.09
CA GLU A 249 4.89 -1.10 2.12
C GLU A 249 5.47 -0.74 0.73
N LEU A 250 4.68 -0.93 -0.33
CA LEU A 250 5.01 -0.44 -1.66
C LEU A 250 4.68 1.05 -1.74
N LEU A 251 5.62 1.87 -1.26
CA LEU A 251 5.52 3.32 -1.27
C LEU A 251 5.32 3.85 -2.71
N GLY A 252 4.27 4.64 -2.91
CA GLY A 252 4.04 5.36 -4.15
C GLY A 252 5.02 6.54 -4.25
N HIS A 253 5.92 6.50 -5.22
CA HIS A 253 7.02 7.47 -5.30
C HIS A 253 6.62 8.66 -6.18
N ALA A 254 6.06 9.70 -5.56
CA ALA A 254 5.90 10.99 -6.24
C ALA A 254 7.24 11.68 -6.58
N LYS A 255 8.36 11.24 -5.96
CA LYS A 255 9.70 11.81 -6.19
C LYS A 255 10.69 10.71 -6.57
N SER A 256 11.19 10.80 -7.81
CA SER A 256 12.01 9.84 -8.56
C SER A 256 13.43 9.55 -8.00
N SER A 257 13.80 10.08 -6.82
CA SER A 257 15.12 9.81 -6.21
C SER A 257 15.18 8.41 -5.58
N ASP A 258 14.08 7.93 -5.01
CA ASP A 258 14.03 6.62 -4.32
C ASP A 258 13.97 5.43 -5.30
N PHE A 259 13.81 5.73 -6.60
CA PHE A 259 13.84 4.81 -7.74
C PHE A 259 15.22 4.15 -7.98
N LEU A 260 16.23 4.40 -7.14
CA LEU A 260 17.58 3.84 -7.29
C LEU A 260 17.59 2.30 -7.23
N VAL A 261 16.75 1.68 -6.38
CA VAL A 261 16.71 0.22 -6.23
C VAL A 261 16.07 -0.47 -7.45
N ASN A 262 14.98 0.10 -8.00
CA ASN A 262 14.35 -0.42 -9.21
C ASN A 262 15.21 -0.19 -10.46
N ARG A 263 15.93 0.95 -10.55
CA ARG A 263 16.94 1.17 -11.60
C ARG A 263 18.08 0.19 -11.54
N LEU A 264 18.57 -0.16 -10.34
CA LEU A 264 19.62 -1.16 -10.19
C LEU A 264 19.15 -2.53 -10.69
N ASN A 265 17.92 -2.92 -10.38
CA ASN A 265 17.34 -4.19 -10.86
C ASN A 265 17.21 -4.20 -12.40
N LEU A 266 16.61 -3.17 -13.00
CA LEU A 266 16.48 -3.06 -14.46
C LEU A 266 17.84 -2.95 -15.16
N ALA A 267 18.75 -2.12 -14.64
CA ALA A 267 20.11 -2.02 -15.15
C ALA A 267 20.85 -3.36 -15.05
N SER A 268 20.70 -4.14 -13.98
CA SER A 268 21.35 -5.45 -13.90
C SER A 268 20.85 -6.42 -14.97
N GLN A 269 19.55 -6.41 -15.30
CA GLN A 269 18.97 -7.31 -16.29
C GLN A 269 19.31 -6.91 -17.74
N TYR A 270 19.30 -5.60 -18.04
CA TYR A 270 19.53 -5.09 -19.39
C TYR A 270 20.98 -4.70 -19.66
N ALA A 271 21.67 -4.09 -18.69
CA ALA A 271 23.05 -3.64 -18.85
C ALA A 271 24.05 -4.78 -18.69
N THR A 272 23.82 -5.80 -17.84
CA THR A 272 24.81 -6.89 -17.69
C THR A 272 25.09 -7.65 -18.98
N PRO A 273 24.09 -8.04 -19.80
CA PRO A 273 24.34 -8.68 -21.09
C PRO A 273 25.07 -7.76 -22.08
N GLN A 274 24.74 -6.47 -22.10
CA GLN A 274 25.36 -5.49 -23.00
C GLN A 274 26.80 -5.14 -22.58
N LEU A 275 27.03 -4.91 -21.29
CA LEU A 275 28.36 -4.76 -20.70
C LEU A 275 29.20 -6.01 -20.91
N ARG A 276 28.63 -7.20 -20.72
CA ARG A 276 29.31 -8.46 -21.02
C ARG A 276 29.74 -8.48 -22.48
N SER A 277 28.83 -8.22 -23.43
CA SER A 277 29.14 -8.15 -24.87
C SER A 277 30.25 -7.14 -25.22
N LEU A 278 30.25 -5.96 -24.59
CA LEU A 278 31.30 -4.95 -24.78
C LEU A 278 32.64 -5.39 -24.23
N VAL A 279 32.64 -6.04 -23.06
CA VAL A 279 33.86 -6.57 -22.45
C VAL A 279 34.39 -7.75 -23.28
N THR A 280 33.56 -8.71 -23.71
CA THR A 280 34.02 -9.85 -24.54
C THR A 280 34.43 -9.47 -25.96
N SER A 281 33.96 -8.33 -26.50
CA SER A 281 34.34 -7.86 -27.84
C SER A 281 35.64 -7.04 -27.87
N LYS A 282 36.12 -6.53 -26.72
CA LYS A 282 37.44 -5.89 -26.61
C LYS A 282 38.54 -6.94 -26.45
N ARG A 283 39.74 -6.69 -27.00
CA ARG A 283 40.88 -7.64 -26.95
C ARG A 283 41.57 -7.73 -25.58
N ASN A 284 41.42 -6.70 -24.73
CA ASN A 284 41.97 -6.64 -23.38
C ASN A 284 40.80 -6.51 -22.40
N HIS A 285 40.60 -7.53 -21.56
CA HIS A 285 39.42 -7.66 -20.70
C HIS A 285 39.66 -7.16 -19.25
N GLU A 286 40.87 -6.72 -18.94
CA GLU A 286 41.30 -6.36 -17.59
C GLU A 286 41.89 -4.95 -17.57
N PHE A 287 41.90 -4.32 -16.39
CA PHE A 287 42.57 -3.04 -16.19
C PHE A 287 44.08 -3.29 -16.03
N ASP A 288 44.89 -2.64 -16.86
CA ASP A 288 46.35 -2.82 -16.83
C ASP A 288 47.00 -1.83 -15.84
N THR A 289 46.31 -0.74 -15.49
CA THR A 289 46.82 0.33 -14.62
C THR A 289 45.75 0.95 -13.72
N PHE A 290 46.19 1.63 -12.65
CA PHE A 290 45.27 2.44 -11.83
C PHE A 290 44.64 3.60 -12.61
N GLU A 291 45.32 4.12 -13.63
CA GLU A 291 44.77 5.15 -14.51
C GLU A 291 43.55 4.64 -15.27
N ASP A 292 43.53 3.36 -15.69
CA ASP A 292 42.37 2.77 -16.35
C ASP A 292 41.15 2.72 -15.42
N VAL A 293 41.36 2.51 -14.12
CA VAL A 293 40.28 2.57 -13.09
C VAL A 293 39.85 4.00 -12.82
N LEU A 294 40.80 4.94 -12.73
CA LEU A 294 40.51 6.36 -12.52
C LEU A 294 39.79 6.98 -13.72
N SER A 295 40.04 6.48 -14.93
CA SER A 295 39.37 6.90 -16.17
C SER A 295 37.86 6.60 -16.21
N LEU A 296 37.34 5.82 -15.25
CA LEU A 296 35.90 5.57 -15.08
C LEU A 296 35.14 6.76 -14.47
N PHE A 297 35.85 7.66 -13.77
CA PHE A 297 35.27 8.76 -13.00
C PHE A 297 35.19 10.12 -13.73
N PRO A 298 36.05 10.48 -14.71
CA PRO A 298 35.84 11.68 -15.53
C PRO A 298 34.75 11.49 -16.58
N ASP A 299 34.12 12.60 -16.98
CA ASP A 299 32.76 12.82 -17.51
C ASP A 299 32.13 11.85 -18.55
N LYS A 300 32.84 10.89 -19.14
CA LYS A 300 32.25 9.98 -20.15
C LYS A 300 32.89 8.59 -20.15
N PHE A 301 32.29 7.65 -19.41
CA PHE A 301 32.44 6.23 -19.75
C PHE A 301 31.81 6.02 -21.14
N PRO A 302 32.52 5.46 -22.14
CA PRO A 302 31.98 5.24 -23.46
C PRO A 302 31.01 4.05 -23.42
N LEU A 303 29.80 4.28 -22.89
CA LEU A 303 28.66 3.40 -23.13
C LEU A 303 28.25 3.57 -24.61
N PRO A 304 27.91 2.48 -25.31
CA PRO A 304 27.29 2.58 -26.63
C PRO A 304 26.05 3.47 -26.56
N LEU A 305 25.79 4.20 -27.65
CA LEU A 305 24.61 5.09 -27.82
C LEU A 305 23.25 4.41 -27.59
N LEU A 306 23.21 3.09 -27.47
CA LEU A 306 22.01 2.30 -27.13
C LEU A 306 21.65 2.35 -25.63
N LEU A 307 22.49 2.95 -24.78
CA LEU A 307 22.30 3.11 -23.33
C LEU A 307 22.33 4.57 -22.87
N GLN A 308 22.39 5.54 -23.80
CA GLN A 308 22.20 6.97 -23.53
C GLN A 308 20.75 7.35 -23.85
#